data_AF-A0A969P1Q8-F1
#
_entry.id   AF-A0A969P1Q8-F1
#
_cell.length_a   1.000
_cell.length_b   1.000
_cell.length_c   1.000
_cell.angle_alpha   90.00
_cell.angle_beta   90.00
_cell.angle_gamma   90.00
#
_symmetry.space_group_name_H-M   'P 1'
#
loop_
_entity.id
_entity.type
_entity.pdbx_description
1 polymer ?
#
loop_
_entity_poly.entity_id
_entity_poly.type
_entity_poly.pdbx_seq_one_letter_code
_entity_poly.pdbx_strand_id
1 'polypeptide(L)'
;MIQRYRGLFRIAGIALSLISLGYIIRQLWLAWPQLAGLTVAPLPVVLALLCGCGCLTLFALLWGLTLTQLDAPLTAWQAIRIWFLSQIVRYAPGNIWHLLGRAYLAR
;
A
#
# COMPACT_ATOMS: atom_id res chain seq x y z
N MET A 1 -4.19 -23.64 26.31
CA MET A 1 -2.75 -23.67 25.93
C MET A 1 -2.28 -22.51 25.05
N ILE A 2 -3.17 -21.79 24.34
CA ILE A 2 -2.80 -20.75 23.34
C ILE A 2 -2.36 -19.40 23.96
N GLN A 3 -2.71 -19.10 25.22
CA GLN A 3 -2.42 -17.78 25.81
C GLN A 3 -0.95 -17.56 26.21
N ARG A 4 -0.21 -18.61 26.60
CA ARG A 4 1.16 -18.49 27.15
C ARG A 4 2.20 -18.07 26.11
N TYR A 5 1.98 -18.40 24.84
CA TYR A 5 2.89 -18.03 23.74
C TYR A 5 2.63 -16.63 23.15
N ARG A 6 1.45 -16.02 23.41
CA ARG A 6 1.13 -14.69 22.84
C ARG A 6 2.12 -13.60 23.29
N GLY A 7 2.60 -13.67 24.52
CA GLY A 7 3.63 -12.75 25.03
C GLY A 7 4.98 -12.91 24.35
N LEU A 8 5.44 -14.17 24.19
CA LEU A 8 6.70 -14.49 23.53
C LEU A 8 6.69 -14.08 22.05
N PHE A 9 5.62 -14.38 21.33
CA PHE A 9 5.45 -13.95 19.93
C PHE A 9 5.36 -12.43 19.78
N ARG A 10 4.74 -11.72 20.73
CA ARG A 10 4.70 -10.26 20.72
C ARG A 10 6.09 -9.67 20.92
N ILE A 11 6.86 -10.18 21.88
CA ILE A 11 8.24 -9.73 22.13
C ILE A 11 9.13 -10.05 20.93
N ALA A 12 9.05 -11.25 20.37
CA ALA A 12 9.79 -11.64 19.17
C ALA A 12 9.42 -10.75 17.96
N GLY A 13 8.14 -10.44 17.77
CA GLY A 13 7.68 -9.54 16.71
C GLY A 13 8.18 -8.11 16.87
N ILE A 14 8.18 -7.58 18.10
CA ILE A 14 8.74 -6.27 18.42
C ILE A 14 10.26 -6.28 18.19
N ALA A 15 10.97 -7.28 18.70
CA ALA A 15 12.41 -7.41 18.53
C ALA A 15 12.80 -7.50 17.05
N LEU A 16 12.09 -8.34 16.28
CA LEU A 16 12.30 -8.46 14.84
C LEU A 16 12.06 -7.12 14.14
N SER A 17 10.96 -6.44 14.47
CA SER A 17 10.64 -5.13 13.90
C SER A 17 11.71 -4.08 14.20
N LEU A 18 12.23 -4.05 15.44
CA LEU A 18 13.32 -3.16 15.85
C LEU A 18 14.64 -3.49 15.13
N ILE A 19 14.96 -4.79 14.97
CA ILE A 19 16.13 -5.24 14.22
C ILE A 19 16.01 -4.82 12.75
N SER A 20 14.86 -5.06 12.12
CA SER A 20 14.61 -4.66 10.73
C SER A 20 14.70 -3.15 10.54
N LEU A 21 14.08 -2.37 11.44
CA LEU A 21 14.17 -0.90 11.40
C LEU A 21 15.61 -0.42 11.60
N GLY A 22 16.32 -0.96 12.59
CA GLY A 22 17.72 -0.64 12.83
C GLY A 22 18.61 -0.97 11.63
N TYR A 23 18.36 -2.11 10.97
CA TYR A 23 19.07 -2.51 9.76
C TYR A 23 18.80 -1.55 8.60
N ILE A 24 17.54 -1.17 8.36
CA ILE A 24 17.17 -0.20 7.31
C ILE A 24 17.82 1.16 7.58
N ILE A 25 17.74 1.67 8.80
CA ILE A 25 18.34 2.96 9.18
C ILE A 25 19.86 2.92 8.99
N ARG A 26 20.52 1.85 9.45
CA ARG A 26 21.96 1.68 9.27
C ARG A 26 22.35 1.65 7.80
N GLN A 27 21.63 0.89 6.98
CA GLN A 27 21.92 0.82 5.55
C GLN A 27 21.70 2.15 4.86
N LEU A 28 20.62 2.87 5.21
CA LEU A 28 20.36 4.20 4.69
C LEU A 28 21.47 5.18 5.07
N TRP A 29 21.97 5.13 6.30
CA TRP A 29 23.06 5.99 6.76
C TRP A 29 24.36 5.72 6.02
N LEU A 30 24.72 4.45 5.83
CA LEU A 30 25.92 4.05 5.09
C LEU A 30 25.82 4.39 3.60
N ALA A 31 24.63 4.28 3.01
CA ALA A 31 24.38 4.62 1.61
C ALA A 31 24.17 6.12 1.36
N TRP A 32 23.93 6.91 2.41
CA TRP A 32 23.57 8.32 2.30
C TRP A 32 24.55 9.14 1.45
N PRO A 33 25.89 9.01 1.59
CA PRO A 33 26.83 9.79 0.77
C PRO A 33 26.74 9.44 -0.72
N GLN A 34 26.41 8.18 -1.06
CA GLN A 34 26.25 7.75 -2.45
C GLN A 34 24.93 8.27 -3.03
N LEU A 35 23.87 8.31 -2.22
CA LEU A 35 22.54 8.78 -2.63
C LEU A 35 22.45 10.31 -2.76
N ALA A 36 23.13 11.04 -1.87
CA ALA A 36 23.07 12.50 -1.82
C ALA A 36 23.61 13.17 -3.10
N GLY A 37 24.50 12.50 -3.84
CA GLY A 37 25.05 12.98 -5.11
C GLY A 37 24.28 12.55 -6.34
N LEU A 38 23.22 11.73 -6.21
CA LEU A 38 22.48 11.24 -7.36
C LEU A 38 21.60 12.33 -7.96
N THR A 39 21.83 12.63 -9.24
CA THR A 39 20.91 13.41 -10.05
C THR A 39 19.93 12.46 -10.72
N VAL A 40 18.64 12.69 -10.50
CA VAL A 40 17.60 11.87 -11.11
C VAL A 40 17.19 12.52 -12.43
N ALA A 41 17.39 11.81 -13.53
CA ALA A 41 16.92 12.29 -14.83
C ALA A 41 15.39 12.37 -14.85
N PRO A 42 14.80 13.43 -15.42
CA PRO A 42 13.35 13.65 -15.36
C PRO A 42 12.58 12.58 -16.13
N LEU A 43 13.12 12.07 -17.24
CA LEU A 43 12.42 11.10 -18.09
C LEU A 43 12.15 9.76 -17.38
N PRO A 44 13.14 9.08 -16.76
CA PRO A 44 12.88 7.89 -15.95
C PRO A 44 11.87 8.11 -14.82
N VAL A 45 11.86 9.29 -14.19
CA VAL A 45 10.90 9.63 -13.12
C VAL A 45 9.49 9.70 -13.70
N VAL A 46 9.31 10.41 -14.80
CA VAL A 46 8.00 10.53 -15.46
C VAL A 46 7.51 9.15 -15.92
N LEU A 47 8.36 8.35 -16.53
CA LEU A 47 8.00 6.98 -16.94
C LEU A 47 7.63 6.10 -15.74
N ALA A 48 8.40 6.14 -14.66
CA ALA A 48 8.10 5.40 -13.44
C ALA A 48 6.76 5.84 -12.82
N LEU A 49 6.49 7.15 -12.79
CA LEU A 49 5.21 7.69 -12.32
C LEU A 49 4.05 7.24 -13.20
N LEU A 50 4.18 7.30 -14.52
CA LEU A 50 3.15 6.85 -15.45
C LEU A 50 2.89 5.34 -15.31
N CYS A 51 3.94 4.53 -15.21
CA CYS A 51 3.82 3.09 -14.98
C CYS A 51 3.15 2.80 -13.63
N GLY A 52 3.53 3.51 -12.57
CA GLY A 52 2.92 3.39 -11.24
C GLY A 52 1.43 3.73 -11.27
N CYS A 53 1.08 4.90 -11.80
CA CYS A 53 -0.31 5.35 -11.95
C CYS A 53 -1.13 4.38 -12.82
N GLY A 54 -0.56 3.91 -13.93
CA GLY A 54 -1.18 2.92 -14.81
C GLY A 54 -1.47 1.62 -14.07
N CYS A 55 -0.50 1.09 -13.32
CA CYS A 55 -0.66 -0.12 -12.54
C CYS A 55 -1.78 0.01 -11.47
N LEU A 56 -1.80 1.12 -10.72
CA LEU A 56 -2.86 1.36 -9.73
C LEU A 56 -4.24 1.52 -10.37
N THR A 57 -4.31 2.15 -11.54
CA THR A 57 -5.55 2.28 -12.32
C THR A 57 -6.05 0.91 -12.79
N LEU A 58 -5.17 0.04 -13.28
CA LEU A 58 -5.52 -1.33 -13.65
C LEU A 58 -6.08 -2.12 -12.46
N PHE A 59 -5.49 -1.98 -11.27
CA PHE A 59 -6.06 -2.59 -10.06
C PHE A 59 -7.47 -2.10 -9.74
N ALA A 60 -7.73 -0.80 -9.93
CA ALA A 60 -9.07 -0.24 -9.72
C ALA A 60 -10.09 -0.78 -10.73
N LEU A 61 -9.69 -0.90 -12.00
CA LEU A 61 -10.54 -1.47 -13.05
C LEU A 61 -10.82 -2.95 -12.83
N LEU A 62 -9.81 -3.74 -12.48
CA LEU A 62 -9.97 -5.15 -12.14
C LEU A 62 -10.93 -5.33 -10.96
N TRP A 63 -10.84 -4.47 -9.95
CA TRP A 63 -11.80 -4.45 -8.85
C TRP A 63 -13.22 -4.11 -9.32
N GLY A 64 -13.38 -3.10 -10.18
CA GLY A 64 -14.68 -2.80 -10.80
C GLY A 64 -15.26 -3.99 -11.58
N LEU A 65 -14.42 -4.69 -12.36
CA LEU A 65 -14.82 -5.90 -13.09
C LEU A 65 -15.26 -7.02 -12.16
N THR A 66 -14.60 -7.20 -11.01
CA THR A 66 -15.04 -8.19 -10.01
C THR A 66 -16.41 -7.85 -9.42
N LEU A 67 -16.75 -6.57 -9.28
CA LEU A 67 -18.08 -6.16 -8.80
C LEU A 67 -19.17 -6.36 -9.86
N THR A 68 -18.87 -6.14 -11.13
CA THR A 68 -19.80 -6.45 -12.22
C THR A 68 -20.14 -7.94 -12.26
N GLN A 69 -19.21 -8.83 -11.92
CA GLN A 69 -19.47 -10.28 -11.80
C GLN A 69 -20.32 -10.65 -10.58
N LEU A 70 -20.50 -9.73 -9.63
CA LEU A 70 -21.30 -9.89 -8.41
C LEU A 70 -22.63 -9.12 -8.49
N ASP A 71 -23.12 -8.84 -9.70
CA ASP A 71 -24.35 -8.08 -9.98
C ASP A 71 -24.35 -6.65 -9.40
N ALA A 72 -23.17 -6.08 -9.16
CA ALA A 72 -22.99 -4.69 -8.72
C ALA A 72 -22.19 -3.89 -9.77
N PRO A 73 -22.78 -3.60 -10.96
CA PRO A 73 -22.05 -2.96 -12.04
C PRO A 73 -21.63 -1.54 -11.68
N LEU A 74 -20.33 -1.26 -11.83
CA LEU A 74 -19.77 0.09 -11.72
C LEU A 74 -19.22 0.53 -13.08
N THR A 75 -19.34 1.82 -13.39
CA THR A 75 -18.59 2.40 -14.50
C THR A 75 -17.10 2.43 -14.18
N ALA A 76 -16.25 2.42 -15.22
CA ALA A 76 -14.79 2.48 -15.06
C ALA A 76 -14.35 3.68 -14.20
N TRP A 77 -14.98 4.86 -14.38
CA TRP A 77 -14.67 6.05 -13.59
C TRP A 77 -15.08 5.92 -12.12
N GLN A 78 -16.24 5.34 -11.84
CA GLN A 78 -16.66 5.06 -10.46
C GLN A 78 -15.69 4.09 -9.79
N ALA A 79 -15.28 3.02 -10.50
CA ALA A 79 -14.33 2.05 -9.97
C ALA A 79 -12.99 2.70 -9.60
N ILE A 80 -12.43 3.51 -10.50
CA ILE A 80 -11.20 4.29 -10.26
C ILE A 80 -11.37 5.21 -9.05
N ARG A 81 -12.41 6.06 -9.06
CA ARG A 81 -12.65 7.05 -8.00
C ARG A 81 -12.78 6.39 -6.63
N ILE A 82 -13.60 5.35 -6.51
CA ILE A 82 -13.83 4.65 -5.24
C ILE A 82 -12.55 3.97 -4.75
N TRP A 83 -11.84 3.30 -5.65
CA TRP A 83 -10.61 2.59 -5.30
C TRP A 83 -9.54 3.53 -4.77
N PHE A 84 -9.28 4.65 -5.45
CA PHE A 84 -8.30 5.65 -5.04
C PHE A 84 -8.70 6.36 -3.74
N LEU A 85 -9.97 6.76 -3.59
CA LEU A 85 -10.45 7.36 -2.34
C LEU A 85 -10.25 6.41 -1.15
N SER A 86 -10.48 5.11 -1.37
CA SER A 86 -10.29 4.09 -0.35
C SER A 86 -8.83 3.86 0.02
N GLN A 87 -7.87 4.16 -0.85
CA GLN A 87 -6.44 4.10 -0.50
C GLN A 87 -6.02 5.18 0.51
N ILE A 88 -6.67 6.35 0.49
CA ILE A 88 -6.42 7.42 1.47
C ILE A 88 -6.76 6.90 2.87
N VAL A 89 -7.85 6.14 2.96
CA VAL A 89 -8.32 5.54 4.21
C VAL A 89 -7.35 4.47 4.75
N ARG A 90 -6.43 3.93 3.92
CA ARG A 90 -5.39 2.99 4.37
C ARG A 90 -4.41 3.62 5.36
N TYR A 91 -4.26 4.94 5.33
CA TYR A 91 -3.39 5.67 6.26
C TYR A 91 -4.09 5.99 7.60
N ALA A 92 -5.39 5.67 7.73
CA ALA A 92 -6.10 5.75 9.00
C ALA A 92 -5.73 4.55 9.90
N PRO A 93 -5.74 4.71 11.23
CA PRO A 93 -5.41 3.65 12.17
C PRO A 93 -6.39 2.46 12.04
N GLY A 94 -5.89 1.33 11.54
CA GLY A 94 -6.65 0.12 11.27
C GLY A 94 -6.58 -0.26 9.79
N ASN A 95 -5.73 -1.22 9.43
CA ASN A 95 -5.47 -1.60 8.03
C ASN A 95 -6.69 -2.18 7.28
N ILE A 96 -7.87 -2.23 7.89
CA ILE A 96 -9.11 -2.80 7.31
C ILE A 96 -9.99 -1.70 6.70
N TRP A 97 -9.77 -0.43 7.06
CA TRP A 97 -10.67 0.66 6.67
C TRP A 97 -10.69 0.92 5.17
N HIS A 98 -9.62 0.63 4.45
CA HIS A 98 -9.60 0.72 2.98
C HIS A 98 -10.53 -0.30 2.31
N LEU A 99 -10.75 -1.47 2.92
CA LEU A 99 -11.69 -2.49 2.40
C LEU A 99 -13.13 -2.08 2.70
N LEU A 100 -13.39 -1.63 3.93
CA LEU A 100 -14.72 -1.13 4.33
C LEU A 100 -15.13 0.10 3.52
N GLY A 101 -14.19 1.02 3.26
CA GLY A 101 -14.43 2.19 2.42
C GLY A 101 -14.88 1.81 1.01
N ARG A 102 -14.25 0.81 0.39
CA ARG A 102 -14.67 0.30 -0.93
C ARG A 102 -16.07 -0.28 -0.91
N ALA A 103 -16.38 -1.11 0.08
CA ALA A 103 -17.71 -1.72 0.21
C ALA A 103 -18.80 -0.67 0.46
N TYR A 104 -18.51 0.34 1.29
CA TYR A 104 -19.44 1.43 1.59
C TYR A 104 -19.71 2.33 0.39
N LEU A 105 -18.65 2.70 -0.34
CA LEU A 105 -18.74 3.62 -1.48
C LEU A 105 -19.25 2.96 -2.78
N ALA A 106 -19.21 1.63 -2.86
CA ALA A 106 -19.71 0.85 -4.00
C ALA A 106 -21.21 0.51 -3.92
N ARG A 107 -21.86 0.81 -2.79
CA ARG A 107 -23.30 0.68 -2.59
C ARG A 107 -24.04 1.91 -3.12
#